data_AF-A0A9X9YK25-F1
#
_entry.id   AF-A0A9X9YK25-F1
#
_cell.length_a   1.000
_cell.length_b   1.000
_cell.length_c   1.000
_cell.angle_alpha   90.00
_cell.angle_beta   90.00
_cell.angle_gamma   90.00
#
_symmetry.space_group_name_H-M   'P 1'
#
loop_
_entity.id
_entity.type
_entity.pdbx_description
1 polymer ?
#
loop_
_entity_poly.entity_id
_entity_poly.type
_entity_poly.pdbx_seq_one_letter_code
_entity_poly.pdbx_strand_id
1 'polypeptide(L)'
;MADLLELYADDATLDCCDGGRFVRRSGLFRYWQGKLQTATQAAFELQEVVPEGDCVFLDYVDYDGTAARTKFWFNDEGNISRTRCTPFGGAGSRSNAA
;
A
#
# COMPACT_ATOMS: atom_id res chain seq x y z
N MET A 1 -5.01 12.34 9.40
CA MET A 1 -3.63 11.84 9.60
C MET A 1 -3.55 10.92 10.81
N ALA A 2 -4.00 11.35 11.99
CA ALA A 2 -4.11 10.46 13.16
C ALA A 2 -4.93 9.20 12.83
N ASP A 3 -6.14 9.36 12.31
CA ASP A 3 -7.04 8.25 11.95
C ASP A 3 -6.41 7.25 10.96
N LEU A 4 -5.58 7.72 10.03
CA LEU A 4 -4.88 6.85 9.08
C LEU A 4 -3.77 6.04 9.75
N LEU A 5 -3.02 6.66 10.67
CA LEU A 5 -1.94 5.97 11.38
C LEU A 5 -2.45 5.03 12.47
N GLU A 6 -3.67 5.23 12.96
CA GLU A 6 -4.36 4.31 13.87
C GLU A 6 -4.71 2.97 13.21
N LEU A 7 -4.77 2.90 11.87
CA LEU A 7 -4.93 1.64 11.14
C LEU A 7 -3.68 0.76 11.18
N TYR A 8 -2.53 1.31 11.57
CA TYR A 8 -1.24 0.61 11.54
C TYR A 8 -0.82 0.15 12.93
N ALA A 9 -0.24 -1.05 12.98
CA ALA A 9 0.45 -1.54 14.17
C ALA A 9 1.64 -0.64 14.52
N ASP A 10 2.03 -0.61 15.80
CA ASP A 10 3.10 0.27 16.27
C ASP A 10 4.45 0.01 15.59
N ASP A 11 4.73 -1.26 15.26
CA ASP A 11 5.92 -1.75 14.60
C ASP A 11 5.78 -1.92 13.08
N ALA A 12 4.67 -1.43 12.51
CA ALA A 12 4.34 -1.65 11.11
C ALA A 12 5.41 -1.16 10.13
N THR A 13 5.48 -1.82 8.97
CA THR A 13 6.45 -1.53 7.92
C THR A 13 5.77 -1.26 6.58
N LEU A 14 6.34 -0.34 5.81
CA LEU A 14 5.94 -0.07 4.43
C LEU A 14 7.16 -0.16 3.51
N ASP A 15 7.11 -1.10 2.57
CA ASP A 15 8.08 -1.28 1.50
C ASP A 15 7.51 -0.66 0.21
N CYS A 16 8.09 0.47 -0.23
CA CYS A 16 7.66 1.23 -1.42
C CYS A 16 8.24 0.63 -2.71
N CYS A 17 7.59 0.88 -3.85
CA CYS A 17 8.00 0.35 -5.15
C CYS A 17 9.39 0.86 -5.61
N ASP A 18 9.83 2.02 -5.12
CA ASP A 18 11.14 2.62 -5.40
C ASP A 18 12.27 2.10 -4.50
N GLY A 19 11.98 1.10 -3.66
CA GLY A 19 12.94 0.53 -2.71
C GLY A 19 13.01 1.29 -1.38
N GLY A 20 12.23 2.35 -1.19
CA GLY A 20 12.10 3.02 0.10
C GLY A 20 11.46 2.12 1.16
N ARG A 21 11.98 2.15 2.40
CA ARG A 21 11.40 1.43 3.54
C ARG A 21 11.08 2.39 4.68
N PHE A 22 9.84 2.36 5.13
CA PHE A 22 9.32 3.19 6.22
C PHE A 22 8.89 2.28 7.37
N VAL A 23 9.30 2.62 8.58
CA VAL A 23 9.19 1.73 9.75
C VAL A 23 8.60 2.49 10.92
N ARG A 24 7.68 1.85 11.64
CA ARG A 24 6.92 2.41 12.77
C ARG A 24 6.10 3.63 12.35
N ARG A 25 5.27 4.10 13.28
CA ARG A 25 4.41 5.28 13.07
C ARG A 25 5.15 6.52 12.56
N SER A 26 6.40 6.76 12.98
CA SER A 26 7.17 7.93 12.52
C SER A 26 7.66 7.83 11.08
N GLY A 27 7.92 6.62 10.57
CA GLY A 27 8.20 6.38 9.16
C GLY A 27 6.94 6.55 8.32
N LEU A 28 5.85 5.93 8.76
CA LEU A 28 4.56 5.98 8.09
C LEU A 28 3.98 7.39 8.02
N PHE A 29 4.14 8.19 9.09
CA PHE A 29 3.77 9.60 9.10
C PHE A 29 4.47 10.36 7.97
N ARG A 30 5.78 10.18 7.79
CA ARG A 30 6.54 10.87 6.73
C ARG A 30 6.11 10.43 5.33
N TYR A 31 5.89 9.13 5.14
CA TYR A 31 5.39 8.58 3.89
C TYR A 31 4.03 9.19 3.51
N TRP A 32 3.05 9.09 4.41
CA TRP A 32 1.70 9.56 4.16
C TRP A 32 1.59 11.07 4.09
N GLN A 33 2.37 11.80 4.89
CA GLN A 33 2.36 13.27 4.86
C GLN A 33 2.71 13.79 3.46
N GLY A 34 3.77 13.26 2.83
CA GLY A 34 4.14 13.66 1.47
C GLY A 34 3.03 13.35 0.46
N LYS A 35 2.53 12.11 0.48
CA LYS A 35 1.50 11.62 -0.45
C LYS A 35 0.20 12.41 -0.34
N LEU A 36 -0.28 12.67 0.88
CA LEU A 36 -1.53 13.38 1.13
C LEU A 36 -1.44 14.88 0.77
N GLN A 37 -0.26 15.50 0.92
CA GLN A 37 -0.08 16.91 0.55
C GLN A 37 -0.06 17.14 -0.97
N THR A 38 0.36 16.14 -1.74
CA THR A 38 0.45 16.24 -3.20
C THR A 38 -0.63 15.43 -3.92
N ALA A 39 -1.67 14.99 -3.21
CA ALA A 39 -2.74 14.18 -3.76
C ALA A 39 -3.54 14.94 -4.84
N THR A 40 -3.77 14.28 -5.98
CA THR A 40 -4.65 14.77 -7.03
C THR A 40 -6.12 14.62 -6.65
N GLN A 41 -7.03 15.23 -7.42
CA GLN A 41 -8.47 15.12 -7.18
C GLN A 41 -9.01 13.69 -7.36
N ALA A 42 -8.35 12.87 -8.19
CA ALA A 42 -8.72 11.48 -8.44
C ALA A 42 -7.97 10.49 -7.51
N ALA A 43 -7.15 10.99 -6.60
CA ALA A 43 -6.34 10.15 -5.73
C ALA A 43 -7.20 9.28 -4.81
N PHE A 44 -6.68 8.08 -4.53
CA PHE A 44 -7.23 7.08 -3.62
C PHE A 44 -8.59 6.51 -4.01
N GLU A 45 -8.98 6.61 -5.29
CA GLU A 45 -10.13 5.88 -5.82
C GLU A 45 -9.84 4.38 -5.79
N LEU A 46 -10.64 3.64 -5.03
CA LEU A 46 -10.51 2.19 -4.88
C LEU A 46 -11.16 1.46 -6.05
N GLN A 47 -10.40 0.57 -6.69
CA GLN A 47 -10.84 -0.20 -7.86
C GLN A 47 -11.16 -1.65 -7.50
N GLU A 48 -10.29 -2.30 -6.73
CA GLU A 48 -10.46 -3.71 -6.34
C GLU A 48 -9.92 -3.97 -4.94
N VAL A 49 -10.57 -4.87 -4.21
CA VAL A 49 -10.09 -5.41 -2.91
C VAL A 49 -10.24 -6.92 -2.97
N VAL A 50 -9.14 -7.64 -2.80
CA VAL A 50 -9.16 -9.09 -2.91
C VAL A 50 -8.27 -9.72 -1.84
N PRO A 51 -8.81 -10.66 -1.04
CA PRO A 51 -8.01 -11.49 -0.16
C PRO A 51 -7.07 -12.40 -0.96
N GLU A 52 -5.80 -12.50 -0.54
CA GLU A 52 -4.79 -13.38 -1.14
C GLU A 52 -3.94 -14.01 -0.03
N GLY A 53 -4.27 -15.24 0.36
CA GLY A 53 -3.56 -15.94 1.43
C GLY A 53 -3.67 -15.20 2.76
N ASP A 54 -2.52 -14.77 3.29
CA ASP A 54 -2.39 -14.03 4.56
C ASP A 54 -2.45 -12.50 4.40
N CYS A 55 -2.74 -12.01 3.19
CA CYS A 55 -2.79 -10.60 2.88
C CYS A 55 -4.06 -10.21 2.12
N VAL A 56 -4.26 -8.91 1.97
CA VAL A 56 -5.28 -8.33 1.09
C VAL A 56 -4.55 -7.46 0.08
N PHE A 57 -4.84 -7.62 -1.21
CA PHE A 57 -4.38 -6.67 -2.22
C PHE A 57 -5.47 -5.64 -2.54
N LEU A 58 -5.03 -4.40 -2.72
CA LEU A 58 -5.85 -3.29 -3.18
C LEU A 58 -5.30 -2.81 -4.53
N ASP A 59 -6.21 -2.66 -5.49
CA ASP A 59 -5.98 -1.86 -6.70
C ASP A 59 -6.68 -0.52 -6.52
N TYR A 60 -5.95 0.57 -6.74
CA TYR A 60 -6.45 1.92 -6.53
C TYR A 60 -5.69 2.93 -7.39
N VAL A 61 -6.24 4.14 -7.50
CA VAL A 61 -5.55 5.30 -8.06
C VAL A 61 -4.67 5.91 -6.98
N ASP A 62 -3.36 5.95 -7.17
CA ASP A 62 -2.42 6.51 -6.19
C ASP A 62 -2.53 8.05 -6.11
N TYR A 63 -1.83 8.63 -5.14
CA TYR A 63 -1.78 10.07 -4.87
C TYR A 63 -1.52 10.94 -6.13
N ASP A 64 -0.71 10.45 -7.08
CA ASP A 64 -0.34 11.18 -8.31
C ASP A 64 -1.23 10.86 -9.51
N GLY A 65 -2.30 10.07 -9.31
CA GLY A 65 -3.23 9.69 -10.37
C GLY A 65 -2.82 8.43 -11.16
N THR A 66 -1.70 7.79 -10.81
CA THR A 66 -1.28 6.53 -11.43
C THR A 66 -2.03 5.33 -10.84
N ALA A 67 -2.14 4.22 -11.58
CA ALA A 67 -2.68 2.98 -11.03
C ALA A 67 -1.65 2.30 -10.12
N ALA A 68 -2.06 1.94 -8.90
CA ALA A 68 -1.23 1.28 -7.91
C ALA A 68 -1.88 0.01 -7.38
N ARG A 69 -1.02 -0.99 -7.11
CA ARG A 69 -1.39 -2.24 -6.45
C ARG A 69 -0.56 -2.38 -5.19
N THR A 70 -1.22 -2.57 -4.06
CA THR A 70 -0.55 -2.66 -2.76
C THR A 70 -1.10 -3.84 -1.98
N LYS A 71 -0.20 -4.61 -1.36
CA LYS A 71 -0.54 -5.68 -0.42
C LYS A 71 -0.49 -5.19 1.01
N PHE A 72 -1.47 -5.60 1.81
CA PHE A 72 -1.58 -5.31 3.23
C PHE A 72 -1.66 -6.63 4.01
N TRP A 73 -0.82 -6.76 5.02
CA TRP A 73 -0.90 -7.81 6.03
C TRP A 73 -1.37 -7.18 7.33
N PHE A 74 -2.09 -7.97 8.11
CA PHE A 74 -2.69 -7.54 9.37
C PHE A 74 -2.14 -8.40 10.51
N ASN A 75 -2.02 -7.82 11.71
CA ASN A 75 -1.75 -8.58 12.93
C ASN A 75 -3.07 -9.16 13.49
N ASP A 76 -2.97 -9.91 14.59
CA ASP A 76 -4.12 -10.56 15.24
C ASP A 76 -5.16 -9.56 15.80
N GLU A 77 -4.78 -8.29 15.97
CA GLU A 77 -5.67 -7.20 16.41
C GLU A 77 -6.40 -6.53 15.23
N GLY A 78 -6.09 -6.93 13.98
CA GLY A 78 -6.64 -6.32 12.77
C GLY A 78 -5.93 -5.04 12.32
N ASN A 79 -4.79 -4.70 12.93
CA ASN A 79 -3.98 -3.55 12.53
C ASN A 79 -3.04 -3.93 11.38
N ILE A 80 -2.81 -3.02 10.44
CA ILE A 80 -1.86 -3.20 9.33
C ILE A 80 -0.44 -3.35 9.90
N SER A 81 0.14 -4.54 9.77
CA SER A 81 1.50 -4.84 10.20
C SER A 81 2.52 -4.65 9.07
N ARG A 82 2.09 -4.86 7.83
CA ARG A 82 2.95 -4.67 6.66
C ARG A 82 2.19 -4.14 5.47
N THR A 83 2.79 -3.20 4.77
CA THR A 83 2.37 -2.70 3.46
C THR A 83 3.48 -2.94 2.46
N ARG A 84 3.15 -3.47 1.28
CA ARG A 84 4.11 -3.64 0.19
C ARG A 84 3.51 -3.20 -1.13
N CYS A 85 4.15 -2.24 -1.77
CA CYS A 85 3.83 -1.89 -3.14
C CYS A 85 4.22 -3.05 -4.06
N THR A 86 3.35 -3.39 -5.01
CA THR A 86 3.62 -4.40 -6.03
C THR A 86 3.57 -3.74 -7.40
N PRO A 87 4.42 -4.15 -8.36
CA PRO A 87 4.29 -3.67 -9.72
C PRO A 87 2.89 -3.95 -10.24
N PHE A 88 2.20 -2.90 -10.72
CA PHE A 88 1.02 -3.09 -11.55
C PHE A 88 1.52 -3.80 -12.81
N GLY A 89 1.21 -5.08 -12.96
CA GLY A 89 1.71 -5.87 -14.07
C GLY A 89 1.29 -5.23 -15.38
N GLY A 90 2.22 -4.58 -16.08
CA GLY A 90 2.08 -4.40 -17.52
C GLY A 90 1.87 -5.80 -18.11
N ALA A 91 0.87 -5.94 -18.98
CA ALA A 91 0.63 -7.17 -19.71
C ALA A 91 1.95 -7.70 -20.30
N GLY A 92 2.56 -8.71 -19.67
CA GLY A 92 3.94 -9.06 -20.05
C GLY A 92 4.67 -10.15 -19.26
N SER A 93 4.03 -10.86 -18.32
CA SER A 93 4.68 -12.05 -17.75
C SER A 93 3.69 -13.15 -17.41
N ARG A 94 2.90 -13.57 -18.40
CA ARG A 94 2.48 -14.98 -18.48
C ARG A 94 3.64 -15.75 -19.10
N SER A 95 4.61 -16.12 -18.28
CA SER A 95 5.58 -17.12 -18.70
C SER A 95 4.88 -18.47 -18.70
N ASN A 96 4.73 -19.05 -19.89
CA ASN A 96 4.42 -20.47 -20.07
C ASN A 96 5.30 -21.30 -19.13
N ALA A 97 4.68 -22.12 -18.29
CA ALA A 97 5.30 -23.33 -17.78
C ALA A 97 4.60 -24.51 -18.48
N ALA A 98 5.43 -25.36 -19.06
CA ALA A 98 5.11 -26.46 -19.96
C ALA A 98 4.33 -27.61 -19.32
#